data_AF-A0A8T5NHT9-F1
#
_entry.id   AF-A0A8T5NHT9-F1
#
_cell.length_a   1.000
_cell.length_b   1.000
_cell.length_c   1.000
_cell.angle_alpha   90.00
_cell.angle_beta   90.00
_cell.angle_gamma   90.00
#
_symmetry.space_group_name_H-M   'P 1'
#
loop_
_entity.id
_entity.type
_entity.pdbx_description
1 polymer ?
#
loop_
_entity_poly.entity_id
_entity_poly.type
_entity_poly.pdbx_seq_one_letter_code
_entity_poly.pdbx_strand_id
1 'polypeptide(L)'
;MADVIRDEKGQLMLLTVFMIIIEVVSFTTILNSMIFSANLQSTGLEESKQEIRDFRLITEAEVIKAAKYATLLNSTNQTQVSEYFYKYMQSYNDTIKKIYSARGASVEVIINNMSLNETTSNLTVNKYHVEWKNHTFPEGSLVIPMDENQTTNQSRLMRVYGLIYKIVDGSGPSGKLNGTSIPVWTILQNPVNSSVTNFSSTMNTRNASTLLNSSYRNYSGGPFLIDVSKLVGGNRDLILNESNNKSIIVHELIEPFYYEQGIEMVVQPKIAIFPESDSVMEKYYADGEVPYTGLSDNQIQNGNLTNYDILTIPHEDMDTPSSRKNTIIAIEAWVANGGVLHVQCAGTHTMDNAVEKWAGSRKPWYGFIGINRSVNASNKIHLKNMTYIKLIDNVTRFNTSYSFNMSPPVSLAGLADPGTPYNPLTQSHNKSGMLGNMTRQSTTPAFSLRRNESQVNPAANILGIATNATGTPVYIDADITLDTFKDAQLMYIEAPYENGLVSYLAGHDQTMREGGERLIFDNFFAASMRRSLVTTIAAKNINVTIKYYDGKVRYTDTFIINS
;
A
#
# COMPACT_ATOMS: atom_id res chain seq x y z
N MET A 1 96.43 3.68 19.19
CA MET A 1 95.12 3.03 19.46
C MET A 1 94.82 2.89 20.95
N ALA A 2 95.80 2.68 21.83
CA ALA A 2 95.56 2.56 23.28
C ALA A 2 95.10 3.87 23.98
N ASP A 3 95.38 5.06 23.43
CA ASP A 3 94.98 6.34 24.05
C ASP A 3 93.54 6.78 23.76
N VAL A 4 92.90 6.29 22.68
CA VAL A 4 91.49 6.62 22.39
C VAL A 4 90.55 5.89 23.37
N ILE A 5 91.01 4.82 24.03
CA ILE A 5 90.21 4.03 24.97
C ILE A 5 90.07 4.75 26.34
N ARG A 6 90.93 5.72 26.67
CA ARG A 6 90.90 6.44 27.96
C ARG A 6 90.38 7.88 27.88
N ASP A 7 90.26 8.44 26.68
CA ASP A 7 89.73 9.79 26.49
C ASP A 7 88.21 9.75 26.28
N GLU A 8 87.46 9.85 27.38
CA GLU A 8 85.99 9.89 27.38
C GLU A 8 85.45 11.00 26.46
N LYS A 9 86.13 12.15 26.35
CA LYS A 9 85.70 13.24 25.47
C LYS A 9 85.89 12.87 24.01
N GLY A 10 87.01 12.23 23.68
CA GLY A 10 87.27 11.70 22.34
C GLY A 10 86.26 10.62 21.92
N GLN A 11 85.86 9.75 22.85
CA GLN A 11 84.83 8.73 22.61
C GLN A 11 83.44 9.34 22.43
N LEU A 12 83.08 10.34 23.23
CA LEU A 12 81.80 11.04 23.10
C LEU A 12 81.70 11.79 21.77
N MET A 13 82.82 12.38 21.34
CA MET A 13 82.91 13.09 20.06
C MET A 13 82.78 12.11 18.88
N LEU A 14 83.44 10.95 18.95
CA LEU A 14 83.29 9.87 17.95
C LEU A 14 81.87 9.30 17.90
N LEU A 15 81.23 9.09 19.06
CA LEU A 15 79.84 8.62 19.13
C LEU A 15 78.87 9.65 18.54
N THR A 16 79.08 10.93 18.82
CA THR A 16 78.27 12.01 18.25
C THR A 16 78.40 12.06 16.73
N VAL A 17 79.62 11.96 16.20
CA VAL A 17 79.86 11.90 14.75
C VAL A 17 79.20 10.67 14.13
N PHE A 18 79.26 9.52 14.81
CA PHE A 18 78.60 8.30 14.34
C PHE A 18 77.07 8.43 14.32
N MET A 19 76.46 9.04 15.34
CA MET A 19 75.01 9.30 15.39
C MET A 19 74.58 10.27 14.28
N ILE A 20 75.34 11.33 14.02
CA ILE A 20 75.07 12.27 12.93
C ILE A 20 75.14 11.55 11.57
N ILE A 21 76.12 10.66 11.37
CA ILE A 21 76.24 9.88 10.13
C ILE A 21 75.02 8.95 9.96
N ILE A 22 74.57 8.28 11.02
CA ILE A 22 73.37 7.42 10.97
C ILE A 22 72.13 8.25 10.65
N GLU A 23 71.95 9.42 11.27
CA GLU A 23 70.82 10.30 10.99
C GLU A 23 70.84 10.81 9.55
N VAL A 24 72.00 11.24 9.04
CA VAL A 24 72.14 11.70 7.65
C VAL A 24 71.84 10.56 6.68
N VAL A 25 72.37 9.35 6.92
CA VAL A 25 72.08 8.19 6.06
C VAL A 25 70.59 7.85 6.12
N SER A 26 69.99 7.81 7.31
CA SER A 26 68.56 7.49 7.48
C SER A 26 67.67 8.52 6.80
N PHE A 27 67.96 9.82 6.99
CA PHE A 27 67.23 10.91 6.37
C PHE A 27 67.38 10.89 4.85
N THR A 28 68.59 10.67 4.33
CA THR A 28 68.82 10.56 2.89
C THR A 28 68.12 9.34 2.29
N THR A 29 68.05 8.23 3.02
CA THR A 29 67.35 7.01 2.59
C THR A 29 65.83 7.23 2.55
N ILE A 30 65.27 7.88 3.58
CA ILE A 30 63.84 8.25 3.61
C ILE A 30 63.51 9.25 2.50
N LEU A 31 64.35 10.28 2.32
CA LEU A 31 64.14 11.31 1.31
C LEU A 31 64.25 10.72 -0.11
N ASN A 32 65.23 9.85 -0.35
CA ASN A 32 65.32 9.11 -1.61
C ASN A 32 64.11 8.20 -1.79
N SER A 33 63.66 7.48 -0.76
CA SER A 33 62.44 6.66 -0.85
C SER A 33 61.20 7.48 -1.16
N MET A 34 61.06 8.70 -0.61
CA MET A 34 59.95 9.62 -0.89
C MET A 34 60.04 10.20 -2.30
N ILE A 35 61.24 10.58 -2.75
CA ILE A 35 61.49 11.08 -4.12
C ILE A 35 61.27 9.95 -5.14
N PHE A 36 61.71 8.72 -4.84
CA PHE A 36 61.45 7.55 -5.67
C PHE A 36 59.97 7.16 -5.63
N SER A 37 59.26 7.23 -4.50
CA SER A 37 57.81 6.96 -4.49
C SER A 37 57.00 8.03 -5.20
N ALA A 38 57.46 9.29 -5.19
CA ALA A 38 56.82 10.39 -5.91
C ALA A 38 57.14 10.39 -7.42
N ASN A 39 58.29 9.82 -7.84
CA ASN A 39 58.76 9.84 -9.23
C ASN A 39 58.80 8.47 -9.93
N LEU A 40 58.62 7.35 -9.23
CA LEU A 40 58.41 6.04 -9.85
C LEU A 40 57.01 6.06 -10.47
N GLN A 41 56.96 6.29 -11.78
CA GLN A 41 55.88 5.82 -12.63
C GLN A 41 55.84 4.29 -12.61
N SER A 42 55.37 3.69 -11.52
CA SER A 42 54.88 2.32 -11.51
C SER A 42 53.47 2.36 -10.97
N THR A 43 52.52 1.86 -11.77
CA THR A 43 51.08 1.59 -11.52
C THR A 43 50.04 2.67 -11.81
N GLY A 44 50.38 3.84 -12.38
CA GLY A 44 49.35 4.79 -12.82
C GLY A 44 48.30 4.17 -13.77
N LEU A 45 48.71 3.22 -14.61
CA LEU A 45 47.80 2.49 -15.50
C LEU A 45 46.90 1.46 -14.78
N GLU A 46 47.35 0.88 -13.67
CA GLU A 46 46.55 -0.07 -12.88
C GLU A 46 45.55 0.66 -11.97
N GLU A 47 45.94 1.81 -11.42
CA GLU A 47 45.03 2.71 -10.71
C GLU A 47 43.91 3.21 -11.63
N SER A 48 44.25 3.74 -12.83
CA SER A 48 43.22 4.17 -13.80
C SER A 48 42.31 3.02 -14.24
N LYS A 49 42.84 1.80 -14.40
CA LYS A 49 42.01 0.62 -14.75
C LYS A 49 41.01 0.28 -13.65
N GLN A 50 41.44 0.30 -12.39
CA GLN A 50 40.57 0.03 -11.26
C GLN A 50 39.50 1.12 -11.13
N GLU A 51 39.88 2.39 -11.28
CA GLU A 51 38.93 3.51 -11.30
C GLU A 51 37.91 3.42 -12.43
N ILE A 52 38.34 3.06 -13.65
CA ILE A 52 37.44 2.84 -14.79
C ILE A 52 36.44 1.71 -14.49
N ARG A 53 36.91 0.62 -13.89
CA ARG A 53 36.06 -0.52 -13.50
C ARG A 53 35.04 -0.11 -12.46
N ASP A 54 35.46 0.60 -11.42
CA ASP A 54 34.58 1.07 -10.36
C ASP A 54 33.57 2.10 -10.88
N PHE A 55 34.01 3.02 -11.75
CA PHE A 55 33.14 3.97 -12.43
C PHE A 55 32.07 3.26 -13.26
N ARG A 56 32.44 2.23 -14.03
CA ARG A 56 31.50 1.44 -14.80
C ARG A 56 30.48 0.72 -13.91
N LEU A 57 30.93 0.03 -12.87
CA LEU A 57 30.05 -0.71 -11.94
C LEU A 57 29.07 0.21 -11.22
N ILE A 58 29.53 1.38 -10.77
CA ILE A 58 28.66 2.39 -10.15
C ILE A 58 27.66 2.92 -11.18
N THR A 59 28.11 3.20 -12.41
CA THR A 59 27.21 3.68 -13.49
C THR A 59 26.13 2.66 -13.80
N GLU A 60 26.49 1.38 -13.95
CA GLU A 60 25.53 0.29 -14.16
C GLU A 60 24.49 0.23 -13.04
N ALA A 61 24.93 0.27 -11.78
CA ALA A 61 24.03 0.26 -10.63
C ALA A 61 23.10 1.48 -10.56
N GLU A 62 23.62 2.68 -10.87
CA GLU A 62 22.84 3.91 -10.85
C GLU A 62 21.84 4.01 -12.01
N VAL A 63 22.19 3.47 -13.18
CA VAL A 63 21.25 3.39 -14.32
C VAL A 63 20.10 2.43 -14.02
N ILE A 64 20.38 1.27 -13.40
CA ILE A 64 19.34 0.34 -12.95
C ILE A 64 18.42 1.01 -11.93
N LYS A 65 18.99 1.77 -10.98
CA LYS A 65 18.21 2.56 -10.02
C LYS A 65 17.36 3.62 -10.72
N ALA A 66 17.94 4.37 -11.66
CA ALA A 66 17.23 5.40 -12.43
C ALA A 66 16.06 4.80 -13.22
N ALA A 67 16.28 3.67 -13.89
CA ALA A 67 15.26 2.93 -14.63
C ALA A 67 14.11 2.52 -13.72
N LYS A 68 14.45 1.95 -12.56
CA LYS A 68 13.48 1.58 -11.53
C LYS A 68 12.71 2.83 -11.04
N TYR A 69 13.39 3.90 -10.64
CA TYR A 69 12.75 5.11 -10.13
C TYR A 69 11.85 5.81 -11.14
N ALA A 70 12.24 5.83 -12.40
CA ALA A 70 11.43 6.37 -13.48
C ALA A 70 10.12 5.59 -13.66
N THR A 71 10.16 4.26 -13.45
CA THR A 71 9.03 3.33 -13.62
C THR A 71 8.07 3.35 -12.41
N LEU A 72 8.61 3.53 -11.21
CA LEU A 72 7.88 3.44 -9.93
C LEU A 72 6.89 4.58 -9.67
N LEU A 73 6.85 5.62 -10.51
CA LEU A 73 5.98 6.78 -10.32
C LEU A 73 4.56 6.57 -10.88
N ASN A 74 4.14 5.33 -11.14
CA ASN A 74 2.84 4.98 -11.73
C ASN A 74 2.47 5.85 -12.95
N SER A 75 3.49 6.32 -13.66
CA SER A 75 3.25 7.17 -14.81
C SER A 75 2.82 6.28 -15.96
N THR A 76 1.54 6.39 -16.32
CA THR A 76 1.01 5.86 -17.58
C THR A 76 1.49 6.69 -18.78
N ASN A 77 2.40 7.64 -18.56
CA ASN A 77 2.89 8.59 -19.55
C ASN A 77 4.39 8.37 -19.82
N GLN A 78 4.69 7.85 -21.01
CA GLN A 78 6.07 7.57 -21.45
C GLN A 78 6.98 8.81 -21.36
N THR A 79 6.45 10.00 -21.64
CA THR A 79 7.21 11.26 -21.58
C THR A 79 7.69 11.55 -20.16
N GLN A 80 6.82 11.36 -19.17
CA GLN A 80 7.14 11.64 -17.77
C GLN A 80 8.13 10.62 -17.20
N VAL A 81 8.00 9.33 -17.54
CA VAL A 81 9.00 8.29 -17.19
C VAL A 81 10.37 8.66 -17.78
N SER A 82 10.39 9.06 -19.06
CA SER A 82 11.59 9.51 -19.74
C SER A 82 12.24 10.70 -19.02
N GLU A 83 11.46 11.74 -18.72
CA GLU A 83 11.93 12.94 -18.03
C GLU A 83 12.52 12.62 -16.65
N TYR A 84 11.88 11.77 -15.86
CA TYR A 84 12.39 11.38 -14.54
C TYR A 84 13.67 10.58 -14.64
N PHE A 85 13.75 9.65 -15.59
CA PHE A 85 14.97 8.91 -15.88
C PHE A 85 16.13 9.86 -16.21
N TYR A 86 15.92 10.77 -17.18
CA TYR A 86 16.96 11.69 -17.63
C TYR A 86 17.36 12.69 -16.53
N LYS A 87 16.40 13.18 -15.73
CA LYS A 87 16.69 14.08 -14.60
C LYS A 87 17.53 13.40 -13.52
N TYR A 88 17.26 12.14 -13.21
CA TYR A 88 18.08 11.35 -12.29
C TYR A 88 19.49 11.15 -12.86
N MET A 89 19.60 10.70 -14.12
CA MET A 89 20.88 10.44 -14.75
C MET A 89 21.73 11.70 -14.93
N GLN A 90 21.11 12.85 -15.18
CA GLN A 90 21.79 14.14 -15.20
C GLN A 90 22.37 14.48 -13.82
N SER A 91 21.58 14.33 -12.76
CA SER A 91 22.02 14.58 -11.38
C SER A 91 23.18 13.66 -10.98
N TYR A 92 23.13 12.39 -11.37
CA TYR A 92 24.23 11.45 -11.19
C TYR A 92 25.48 11.85 -11.98
N ASN A 93 25.35 12.18 -13.27
CA ASN A 93 26.47 12.60 -14.12
C ASN A 93 27.17 13.86 -13.57
N ASP A 94 26.41 14.83 -13.08
CA ASP A 94 26.95 16.04 -12.47
C ASP A 94 27.70 15.74 -11.15
N THR A 95 27.19 14.79 -10.37
CA THR A 95 27.82 14.36 -9.12
C THR A 95 29.12 13.61 -9.38
N ILE A 96 29.11 12.64 -10.30
CA ILE A 96 30.29 11.82 -10.59
C ILE A 96 31.40 12.64 -11.25
N LYS A 97 31.05 13.61 -12.11
CA LYS A 97 31.98 14.61 -12.66
C LYS A 97 32.75 15.34 -11.56
N LYS A 98 32.05 15.84 -10.53
CA LYS A 98 32.67 16.56 -9.41
C LYS A 98 33.59 15.66 -8.58
N ILE A 99 33.18 14.42 -8.32
CA ILE A 99 33.95 13.46 -7.52
C ILE A 99 35.27 13.11 -8.22
N TYR A 100 35.22 12.78 -9.51
CA TYR A 100 36.42 12.42 -10.27
C TYR A 100 37.29 13.64 -10.57
N SER A 101 36.70 14.83 -10.80
CA SER A 101 37.49 16.05 -11.02
C SER A 101 38.35 16.42 -9.81
N ALA A 102 37.86 16.15 -8.60
CA ALA A 102 38.62 16.34 -7.37
C ALA A 102 39.86 15.42 -7.27
N ARG A 103 39.91 14.36 -8.07
CA ARG A 103 41.02 13.40 -8.17
C ARG A 103 41.89 13.61 -9.42
N GLY A 104 41.63 14.66 -10.19
CA GLY A 104 42.35 14.93 -11.44
C GLY A 104 41.84 14.14 -12.65
N ALA A 105 40.68 13.48 -12.54
CA ALA A 105 40.04 12.76 -13.64
C ALA A 105 38.78 13.48 -14.14
N SER A 106 38.53 13.42 -15.44
CA SER A 106 37.31 13.86 -16.08
C SER A 106 36.50 12.63 -16.49
N VAL A 107 35.24 12.60 -16.10
CA VAL A 107 34.31 11.52 -16.46
C VAL A 107 33.07 12.10 -17.11
N GLU A 108 32.43 11.30 -17.97
CA GLU A 108 31.15 11.66 -18.57
C GLU A 108 30.31 10.41 -18.76
N VAL A 109 29.04 10.49 -18.36
CA VAL A 109 28.01 9.48 -18.61
C VAL A 109 27.04 10.04 -19.64
N ILE A 110 26.84 9.31 -20.73
CA ILE A 110 25.93 9.67 -21.82
C ILE A 110 24.90 8.55 -21.96
N ILE A 111 23.62 8.92 -21.90
CA ILE A 111 22.52 8.02 -22.26
C ILE A 111 22.28 8.19 -23.76
N ASN A 112 22.65 7.18 -24.56
CA ASN A 112 22.53 7.24 -26.02
C ASN A 112 21.09 7.00 -26.46
N ASN A 113 20.46 5.98 -25.87
CA ASN A 113 19.07 5.63 -26.13
C ASN A 113 18.52 4.79 -24.97
N MET A 114 17.20 4.77 -24.84
CA MET A 114 16.44 3.97 -23.89
C MET A 114 15.13 3.58 -24.57
N SER A 115 14.78 2.29 -24.52
CA SER A 115 13.44 1.85 -24.91
C SER A 115 12.51 1.91 -23.71
N LEU A 116 11.29 2.39 -23.92
CA LEU A 116 10.24 2.35 -22.91
C LEU A 116 9.25 1.25 -23.32
N ASN A 117 9.19 0.18 -22.53
CA ASN A 117 8.24 -0.89 -22.74
C ASN A 117 7.03 -0.66 -21.85
N GLU A 118 5.90 -0.38 -22.48
CA GLU A 118 4.60 -0.37 -21.83
C GLU A 118 4.14 -1.81 -21.62
N THR A 119 3.99 -2.19 -20.36
CA THR A 119 3.42 -3.48 -19.96
C THR A 119 2.10 -3.20 -19.26
N THR A 120 1.01 -3.36 -20.02
CA THR A 120 -0.33 -3.36 -19.45
C THR A 120 -0.61 -4.73 -18.88
N SER A 121 -0.52 -4.83 -17.56
CA SER A 121 -0.92 -6.02 -16.83
C SER A 121 -2.34 -5.85 -16.32
N ASN A 122 -3.16 -6.91 -16.40
CA ASN A 122 -4.30 -6.98 -15.51
C ASN A 122 -3.71 -7.15 -14.11
N LEU A 123 -3.92 -6.19 -13.19
CA LEU A 123 -3.95 -6.54 -11.78
C LEU A 123 -5.17 -7.44 -11.61
N THR A 124 -4.94 -8.73 -11.74
CA THR A 124 -5.46 -9.62 -10.72
C THR A 124 -4.56 -9.37 -9.53
N VAL A 125 -5.11 -8.86 -8.43
CA VAL A 125 -4.51 -9.13 -7.12
C VAL A 125 -4.43 -10.66 -7.06
N ASN A 126 -3.25 -11.19 -7.37
CA ASN A 126 -3.07 -12.57 -7.80
C ASN A 126 -3.43 -13.49 -6.63
N LYS A 127 -4.67 -13.98 -6.63
CA LYS A 127 -5.21 -15.21 -5.99
C LYS A 127 -6.75 -15.25 -6.02
N TYR A 128 -7.43 -14.14 -6.30
CA TYR A 128 -8.89 -14.09 -6.39
C TYR A 128 -9.36 -14.41 -7.80
N HIS A 129 -9.95 -15.58 -7.99
CA HIS A 129 -10.69 -15.90 -9.20
C HIS A 129 -12.05 -15.17 -9.15
N VAL A 130 -12.01 -13.88 -9.48
CA VAL A 130 -13.20 -13.06 -9.66
C VAL A 130 -13.52 -12.98 -11.15
N GLU A 131 -14.66 -13.54 -11.54
CA GLU A 131 -15.16 -13.47 -12.91
C GLU A 131 -16.25 -12.42 -13.04
N TRP A 132 -16.01 -11.50 -13.97
CA TRP A 132 -16.98 -10.51 -14.42
C TRP A 132 -17.78 -11.10 -15.56
N LYS A 133 -19.06 -11.35 -15.33
CA LYS A 133 -19.93 -11.88 -16.39
C LYS A 133 -21.38 -11.50 -16.18
N ASN A 134 -22.06 -11.34 -17.31
CA ASN A 134 -23.50 -11.28 -17.35
C ASN A 134 -24.02 -12.66 -16.97
N HIS A 135 -25.04 -12.72 -16.11
CA HIS A 135 -25.53 -13.99 -15.61
C HIS A 135 -27.04 -13.95 -15.41
N THR A 136 -27.70 -15.05 -15.77
CA THR A 136 -29.11 -15.28 -15.46
C THR A 136 -29.17 -16.28 -14.32
N PHE A 137 -29.57 -15.82 -13.14
CA PHE A 137 -29.84 -16.66 -11.98
C PHE A 137 -31.19 -17.36 -12.18
N PRO A 138 -31.25 -18.69 -12.24
CA PRO A 138 -32.51 -19.41 -12.42
C PRO A 138 -33.41 -19.34 -11.18
N GLU A 139 -34.68 -19.69 -11.36
CA GLU A 139 -35.61 -19.97 -10.24
C GLU A 139 -34.97 -20.94 -9.24
N GLY A 140 -35.17 -20.69 -7.96
CA GLY A 140 -34.61 -21.49 -6.87
C GLY A 140 -33.21 -21.06 -6.41
N SER A 141 -32.59 -20.08 -7.06
CA SER A 141 -31.33 -19.47 -6.58
C SER A 141 -31.56 -18.74 -5.25
N LEU A 142 -30.55 -18.72 -4.39
CA LEU A 142 -30.63 -18.07 -3.08
C LEU A 142 -30.13 -16.63 -3.16
N VAL A 143 -30.77 -15.74 -2.41
CA VAL A 143 -30.42 -14.33 -2.27
C VAL A 143 -30.23 -14.03 -0.78
N ILE A 144 -29.06 -13.52 -0.43
CA ILE A 144 -28.71 -13.10 0.92
C ILE A 144 -28.62 -11.57 0.91
N PRO A 145 -29.61 -10.85 1.50
CA PRO A 145 -29.64 -9.40 1.48
C PRO A 145 -28.53 -8.80 2.33
N MET A 146 -27.97 -7.72 1.81
CA MET A 146 -27.06 -6.81 2.50
C MET A 146 -27.76 -5.46 2.69
N ASP A 147 -29.03 -5.48 3.12
CA ASP A 147 -29.90 -4.31 3.30
C ASP A 147 -30.37 -4.13 4.76
N GLU A 148 -31.09 -3.03 5.04
CA GLU A 148 -31.58 -2.70 6.40
C GLU A 148 -32.54 -3.75 7.00
N ASN A 149 -33.14 -4.62 6.20
CA ASN A 149 -33.99 -5.70 6.72
C ASN A 149 -33.16 -6.81 7.36
N GLN A 150 -31.89 -6.91 6.99
CA GLN A 150 -30.91 -7.76 7.64
C GLN A 150 -30.46 -7.19 9.01
N THR A 151 -30.70 -5.90 9.29
CA THR A 151 -29.97 -5.10 10.30
C THR A 151 -30.72 -4.75 11.58
N THR A 152 -31.77 -5.47 12.01
CA THR A 152 -32.31 -5.19 13.37
C THR A 152 -31.29 -5.42 14.50
N ASN A 153 -30.14 -6.03 14.20
CA ASN A 153 -28.91 -5.98 15.00
C ASN A 153 -27.67 -5.94 14.08
N GLN A 154 -26.72 -5.02 14.32
CA GLN A 154 -25.51 -4.84 13.49
C GLN A 154 -24.65 -6.11 13.36
N SER A 155 -24.64 -6.96 14.39
CA SER A 155 -23.96 -8.26 14.39
C SER A 155 -24.46 -9.20 13.30
N ARG A 156 -25.65 -8.98 12.72
CA ARG A 156 -26.17 -9.82 11.64
C ARG A 156 -25.46 -9.63 10.31
N LEU A 157 -24.97 -8.42 9.98
CA LEU A 157 -24.20 -8.22 8.75
C LEU A 157 -22.83 -8.90 8.83
N MET A 158 -22.18 -8.85 10.00
CA MET A 158 -20.92 -9.57 10.22
C MET A 158 -21.10 -11.07 10.09
N ARG A 159 -22.20 -11.61 10.61
CA ARG A 159 -22.58 -13.01 10.41
C ARG A 159 -22.85 -13.35 8.95
N VAL A 160 -23.38 -12.43 8.14
CA VAL A 160 -23.54 -12.64 6.68
C VAL A 160 -22.17 -12.77 6.03
N TYR A 161 -21.24 -11.84 6.27
CA TYR A 161 -19.88 -11.96 5.74
C TYR A 161 -19.20 -13.27 6.16
N GLY A 162 -19.38 -13.67 7.41
CA GLY A 162 -19.01 -14.98 7.92
C GLY A 162 -19.59 -16.16 7.16
N LEU A 163 -20.89 -16.13 6.93
CA LEU A 163 -21.59 -17.15 6.15
C LEU A 163 -21.03 -17.21 4.72
N ILE A 164 -20.86 -16.07 4.05
CA ILE A 164 -20.27 -16.01 2.71
C ILE A 164 -18.86 -16.61 2.70
N TYR A 165 -18.03 -16.22 3.67
CA TYR A 165 -16.68 -16.75 3.81
C TYR A 165 -16.68 -18.28 3.95
N LYS A 166 -17.55 -18.84 4.81
CA LYS A 166 -17.69 -20.29 5.00
C LYS A 166 -18.19 -21.03 3.74
N ILE A 167 -19.14 -20.44 3.02
CA ILE A 167 -19.72 -21.01 1.79
C ILE A 167 -18.63 -21.15 0.71
N VAL A 168 -17.76 -20.15 0.59
CA VAL A 168 -16.67 -20.13 -0.40
C VAL A 168 -15.49 -21.00 0.06
N ASP A 169 -15.17 -21.02 1.36
CA ASP A 169 -14.03 -21.78 1.92
C ASP A 169 -14.20 -23.29 1.80
N GLY A 170 -15.39 -23.82 2.11
CA GLY A 170 -15.62 -25.26 2.13
C GLY A 170 -14.78 -26.05 3.14
N SER A 171 -13.87 -25.39 3.89
CA SER A 171 -12.89 -26.00 4.81
C SER A 171 -13.11 -25.70 6.30
N GLY A 172 -14.24 -25.07 6.66
CA GLY A 172 -14.50 -24.54 8.00
C GLY A 172 -14.22 -25.53 9.16
N PRO A 173 -13.62 -25.06 10.28
CA PRO A 173 -13.09 -25.91 11.36
C PRO A 173 -14.17 -26.65 12.17
N SER A 174 -15.44 -26.27 12.00
CA SER A 174 -16.62 -26.98 12.48
C SER A 174 -17.85 -26.45 11.75
N GLY A 175 -18.54 -27.29 10.97
CA GLY A 175 -19.75 -26.87 10.26
C GLY A 175 -20.23 -27.88 9.22
N LYS A 176 -21.51 -27.79 8.90
CA LYS A 176 -22.24 -28.69 8.01
C LYS A 176 -21.93 -28.53 6.51
N LEU A 177 -21.14 -27.53 6.10
CA LEU A 177 -20.78 -27.20 4.69
C LEU A 177 -19.47 -27.84 4.21
N ASN A 178 -18.98 -28.88 4.89
CA ASN A 178 -17.68 -29.48 4.64
C ASN A 178 -17.53 -30.07 3.22
N GLY A 179 -16.45 -29.69 2.54
CA GLY A 179 -15.90 -30.39 1.37
C GLY A 179 -16.36 -29.88 0.00
N THR A 180 -17.23 -28.87 -0.07
CA THR A 180 -17.63 -28.25 -1.34
C THR A 180 -17.56 -26.73 -1.23
N SER A 181 -16.58 -26.12 -1.90
CA SER A 181 -16.54 -24.68 -2.13
C SER A 181 -17.65 -24.29 -3.11
N ILE A 182 -18.54 -23.39 -2.69
CA ILE A 182 -19.67 -22.93 -3.49
C ILE A 182 -19.39 -21.48 -3.91
N PRO A 183 -19.32 -21.19 -5.22
CA PRO A 183 -19.22 -19.83 -5.70
C PRO A 183 -20.36 -18.95 -5.20
N VAL A 184 -20.02 -17.76 -4.74
CA VAL A 184 -20.98 -16.74 -4.31
C VAL A 184 -20.86 -15.54 -5.22
N TRP A 185 -21.98 -15.07 -5.72
CA TRP A 185 -22.04 -13.88 -6.55
C TRP A 185 -22.35 -12.67 -5.70
N THR A 186 -21.78 -11.52 -6.05
CA THR A 186 -22.29 -10.22 -5.62
C THR A 186 -22.81 -9.46 -6.83
N ILE A 187 -23.99 -8.87 -6.67
CA ILE A 187 -24.55 -7.93 -7.64
C ILE A 187 -24.05 -6.55 -7.27
N LEU A 188 -23.47 -5.85 -8.24
CA LEU A 188 -22.97 -4.50 -8.01
C LEU A 188 -24.14 -3.51 -8.10
N GLN A 189 -24.28 -2.62 -7.13
CA GLN A 189 -25.28 -1.55 -7.19
C GLN A 189 -25.00 -0.60 -8.35
N ASN A 190 -26.01 -0.25 -9.15
CA ASN A 190 -25.96 0.94 -10.00
C ASN A 190 -26.11 2.16 -9.08
N PRO A 191 -25.04 2.93 -8.85
CA PRO A 191 -24.98 3.91 -7.77
C PRO A 191 -25.28 5.32 -8.24
N VAL A 192 -25.71 5.49 -9.49
CA VAL A 192 -26.10 6.79 -10.02
C VAL A 192 -27.32 7.34 -9.27
N ASN A 193 -28.08 6.48 -8.58
CA ASN A 193 -29.26 6.91 -7.85
C ASN A 193 -29.64 5.95 -6.70
N SER A 194 -29.40 6.34 -5.44
CA SER A 194 -29.82 5.57 -4.25
C SER A 194 -31.35 5.42 -4.11
N SER A 195 -32.14 6.08 -4.97
CA SER A 195 -33.58 5.86 -5.12
C SER A 195 -33.97 4.77 -6.12
N VAL A 196 -33.01 4.19 -6.86
CA VAL A 196 -33.26 3.06 -7.77
C VAL A 196 -32.93 1.76 -7.04
N THR A 197 -33.91 0.86 -6.98
CA THR A 197 -33.74 -0.49 -6.43
C THR A 197 -32.91 -1.32 -7.40
N ASN A 198 -31.79 -1.90 -6.93
CA ASN A 198 -30.82 -2.62 -7.78
C ASN A 198 -31.41 -3.85 -8.45
N PHE A 199 -32.33 -4.46 -7.73
CA PHE A 199 -32.86 -5.76 -8.04
C PHE A 199 -34.24 -5.87 -7.40
N SER A 200 -35.22 -6.09 -8.26
CA SER A 200 -36.60 -6.36 -7.88
C SER A 200 -36.96 -7.73 -8.40
N SER A 201 -37.49 -8.60 -7.54
CA SER A 201 -38.02 -9.88 -7.99
C SER A 201 -39.00 -10.44 -6.97
N THR A 202 -39.89 -11.29 -7.45
CA THR A 202 -40.83 -12.04 -6.63
C THR A 202 -40.08 -13.18 -5.95
N MET A 203 -40.13 -13.21 -4.61
CA MET A 203 -39.33 -14.14 -3.82
C MET A 203 -40.07 -14.77 -2.68
N ASN A 204 -39.63 -15.97 -2.34
CA ASN A 204 -40.02 -16.64 -1.13
C ASN A 204 -39.03 -16.29 -0.02
N THR A 205 -39.52 -15.82 1.13
CA THR A 205 -38.71 -15.82 2.35
C THR A 205 -38.65 -17.24 2.88
N ARG A 206 -37.43 -17.79 2.97
CA ARG A 206 -37.19 -19.15 3.44
C ARG A 206 -36.61 -19.11 4.84
N ASN A 207 -37.12 -20.00 5.69
CA ASN A 207 -36.38 -20.51 6.83
C ASN A 207 -36.16 -22.03 6.62
N ALA A 208 -35.18 -22.63 7.29
CA ALA A 208 -34.69 -24.00 7.14
C ALA A 208 -35.77 -25.10 7.03
N SER A 209 -37.01 -24.83 7.46
CA SER A 209 -38.12 -25.78 7.41
C SER A 209 -39.47 -25.20 6.93
N THR A 210 -39.56 -23.90 6.57
CA THR A 210 -40.85 -23.27 6.23
C THR A 210 -40.73 -22.21 5.12
N LEU A 211 -41.64 -22.30 4.15
CA LEU A 211 -41.95 -21.22 3.20
C LEU A 211 -42.84 -20.22 3.92
N LEU A 212 -42.32 -19.03 4.22
CA LEU A 212 -42.99 -18.11 5.13
C LEU A 212 -43.95 -17.17 4.43
N ASN A 213 -43.68 -16.75 3.17
CA ASN A 213 -44.59 -16.04 2.25
C ASN A 213 -43.86 -15.71 0.93
N SER A 214 -44.59 -15.67 -0.19
CA SER A 214 -44.13 -15.08 -1.46
C SER A 214 -44.41 -13.57 -1.45
N SER A 215 -43.40 -12.75 -1.71
CA SER A 215 -43.53 -11.30 -1.75
C SER A 215 -42.62 -10.72 -2.82
N TYR A 216 -43.10 -9.69 -3.53
CA TYR A 216 -42.23 -8.85 -4.35
C TYR A 216 -41.26 -8.09 -3.44
N ARG A 217 -39.95 -8.22 -3.70
CA ARG A 217 -38.90 -7.61 -2.89
C ARG A 217 -37.97 -6.77 -3.75
N ASN A 218 -37.49 -5.70 -3.14
CA ASN A 218 -36.51 -4.79 -3.70
C ASN A 218 -35.26 -4.81 -2.81
N TYR A 219 -34.10 -5.11 -3.38
CA TYR A 219 -32.82 -5.09 -2.65
C TYR A 219 -31.98 -3.87 -3.01
N SER A 220 -31.24 -3.39 -2.01
CA SER A 220 -30.20 -2.37 -2.11
C SER A 220 -28.92 -2.85 -1.40
N GLY A 221 -27.77 -2.28 -1.75
CA GLY A 221 -26.50 -2.58 -1.07
C GLY A 221 -25.80 -3.86 -1.52
N GLY A 222 -25.97 -4.25 -2.79
CA GLY A 222 -25.26 -5.38 -3.40
C GLY A 222 -25.47 -6.73 -2.70
N PRO A 223 -26.64 -7.38 -2.87
CA PRO A 223 -26.90 -8.67 -2.24
C PRO A 223 -25.95 -9.74 -2.76
N PHE A 224 -25.73 -10.77 -1.93
CA PHE A 224 -25.04 -11.99 -2.35
C PHE A 224 -26.02 -13.00 -2.92
N LEU A 225 -25.63 -13.72 -3.98
CA LEU A 225 -26.45 -14.72 -4.64
C LEU A 225 -25.71 -16.03 -4.81
N ILE A 226 -26.46 -17.11 -4.75
CA ILE A 226 -25.93 -18.45 -4.98
C ILE A 226 -26.81 -19.11 -6.02
N ASP A 227 -26.20 -19.40 -7.17
CA ASP A 227 -26.89 -20.01 -8.30
C ASP A 227 -27.39 -21.42 -7.93
N VAL A 228 -28.65 -21.72 -8.28
CA VAL A 228 -29.26 -23.02 -7.96
C VAL A 228 -28.48 -24.21 -8.51
N SER A 229 -27.76 -24.06 -9.63
CA SER A 229 -26.89 -25.10 -10.19
C SER A 229 -25.73 -25.47 -9.27
N LYS A 230 -25.37 -24.61 -8.31
CA LYS A 230 -24.32 -24.85 -7.31
C LYS A 230 -24.88 -25.40 -5.99
N LEU A 231 -26.21 -25.46 -5.85
CA LEU A 231 -26.91 -25.93 -4.66
C LEU A 231 -27.20 -27.44 -4.68
N VAL A 232 -26.32 -28.24 -5.28
CA VAL A 232 -26.44 -29.70 -5.38
C VAL A 232 -26.10 -30.39 -4.06
N GLY A 233 -26.47 -31.68 -3.91
CA GLY A 233 -25.99 -32.53 -2.81
C GLY A 233 -26.44 -32.12 -1.40
N GLY A 234 -27.53 -31.36 -1.26
CA GLY A 234 -28.04 -30.88 0.03
C GLY A 234 -27.41 -29.55 0.50
N ASN A 235 -26.50 -28.95 -0.28
CA ASN A 235 -25.87 -27.65 0.01
C ASN A 235 -26.88 -26.56 0.38
N ARG A 236 -28.03 -26.55 -0.30
CA ARG A 236 -29.13 -25.63 -0.01
C ARG A 236 -29.60 -25.71 1.45
N ASP A 237 -29.91 -26.92 1.93
CA ASP A 237 -30.41 -27.11 3.29
C ASP A 237 -29.34 -26.77 4.32
N LEU A 238 -28.07 -27.02 4.00
CA LEU A 238 -26.94 -26.67 4.88
C LEU A 238 -26.82 -25.15 5.01
N ILE A 239 -26.89 -24.41 3.90
CA ILE A 239 -26.89 -22.94 3.90
C ILE A 239 -28.08 -22.42 4.70
N LEU A 240 -29.31 -22.88 4.39
CA LEU A 240 -30.51 -22.41 5.08
C LEU A 240 -30.51 -22.72 6.58
N ASN A 241 -29.97 -23.87 6.99
CA ASN A 241 -29.80 -24.23 8.40
C ASN A 241 -28.80 -23.31 9.11
N GLU A 242 -27.62 -23.08 8.51
CA GLU A 242 -26.60 -22.19 9.07
C GLU A 242 -27.11 -20.74 9.16
N SER A 243 -27.81 -20.28 8.11
CA SER A 243 -28.47 -18.98 8.10
C SER A 243 -29.48 -18.86 9.24
N ASN A 244 -30.35 -19.85 9.45
CA ASN A 244 -31.30 -19.84 10.55
C ASN A 244 -30.62 -19.79 11.93
N ASN A 245 -29.58 -20.61 12.14
CA ASN A 245 -28.80 -20.62 13.39
C ASN A 245 -28.20 -19.25 13.71
N LYS A 246 -27.77 -18.51 12.66
CA LYS A 246 -27.18 -17.18 12.79
C LYS A 246 -28.22 -16.04 12.75
N SER A 247 -29.50 -16.37 12.57
CA SER A 247 -30.60 -15.41 12.34
C SER A 247 -30.37 -14.53 11.10
N ILE A 248 -29.80 -15.11 10.05
CA ILE A 248 -29.60 -14.51 8.74
C ILE A 248 -30.84 -14.79 7.89
N ILE A 249 -31.40 -13.75 7.27
CA ILE A 249 -32.51 -13.91 6.33
C ILE A 249 -31.93 -14.38 4.99
N VAL A 250 -32.59 -15.37 4.40
CA VAL A 250 -32.30 -15.83 3.04
C VAL A 250 -33.60 -15.89 2.26
N HIS A 251 -33.53 -15.41 1.02
CA HIS A 251 -34.63 -15.45 0.09
C HIS A 251 -34.33 -16.41 -1.06
N GLU A 252 -35.38 -16.83 -1.74
CA GLU A 252 -35.28 -17.70 -2.91
C GLU A 252 -36.04 -17.09 -4.07
N LEU A 253 -35.39 -17.08 -5.23
CA LEU A 253 -35.99 -16.63 -6.48
C LEU A 253 -37.17 -17.52 -6.87
N ILE A 254 -38.31 -16.92 -7.16
CA ILE A 254 -39.47 -17.62 -7.74
C ILE A 254 -39.45 -17.51 -9.28
N GLU A 255 -38.72 -16.53 -9.81
CA GLU A 255 -38.56 -16.31 -11.24
C GLU A 255 -37.08 -16.07 -11.57
N PRO A 256 -36.62 -16.43 -12.77
CA PRO A 256 -35.26 -16.14 -13.19
C PRO A 256 -34.97 -14.64 -13.16
N PHE A 257 -33.74 -14.29 -12.80
CA PHE A 257 -33.28 -12.92 -12.74
C PHE A 257 -31.98 -12.75 -13.52
N TYR A 258 -31.95 -11.78 -14.43
CA TYR A 258 -30.77 -11.46 -15.21
C TYR A 258 -30.07 -10.20 -14.69
N TYR A 259 -28.75 -10.26 -14.59
CA TYR A 259 -27.92 -9.10 -14.28
C TYR A 259 -26.68 -9.01 -15.16
N GLU A 260 -26.35 -7.78 -15.55
CA GLU A 260 -25.24 -7.50 -16.47
C GLU A 260 -23.90 -7.34 -15.74
N GLN A 261 -23.90 -7.05 -14.44
CA GLN A 261 -22.69 -6.75 -13.67
C GLN A 261 -22.63 -7.57 -12.39
N GLY A 262 -22.35 -8.86 -12.54
CA GLY A 262 -22.07 -9.78 -11.43
C GLY A 262 -20.58 -10.00 -11.25
N ILE A 263 -20.17 -10.14 -9.99
CA ILE A 263 -18.85 -10.63 -9.61
C ILE A 263 -19.03 -11.97 -8.91
N GLU A 264 -18.44 -13.03 -9.45
CA GLU A 264 -18.41 -14.34 -8.81
C GLU A 264 -17.15 -14.50 -7.94
N MET A 265 -17.32 -14.73 -6.64
CA MET A 265 -16.28 -15.10 -5.70
C MET A 265 -16.22 -16.61 -5.55
N VAL A 266 -15.08 -17.20 -5.92
CA VAL A 266 -14.86 -18.67 -5.85
C VAL A 266 -13.78 -19.09 -4.87
N VAL A 267 -13.01 -18.13 -4.33
CA VAL A 267 -12.03 -18.34 -3.25
C VAL A 267 -12.11 -17.17 -2.29
N GLN A 268 -12.05 -17.44 -0.99
CA GLN A 268 -12.09 -16.44 0.05
C GLN A 268 -10.68 -15.89 0.39
N PRO A 269 -10.58 -14.61 0.79
CA PRO A 269 -9.30 -13.99 1.17
C PRO A 269 -8.70 -14.60 2.42
N LYS A 270 -7.39 -14.86 2.40
CA LYS A 270 -6.63 -15.22 3.61
C LYS A 270 -6.22 -13.96 4.34
N ILE A 271 -6.62 -13.87 5.61
CA ILE A 271 -6.50 -12.65 6.40
C ILE A 271 -5.45 -12.82 7.50
N ALA A 272 -4.53 -11.88 7.57
CA ALA A 272 -3.59 -11.72 8.67
C ALA A 272 -3.87 -10.44 9.46
N ILE A 273 -3.52 -10.46 10.75
CA ILE A 273 -3.57 -9.30 11.64
C ILE A 273 -2.19 -9.07 12.23
N PHE A 274 -1.79 -7.81 12.36
CA PHE A 274 -0.57 -7.42 13.05
C PHE A 274 -0.84 -6.27 14.05
N PRO A 275 -0.34 -6.36 15.30
CA PRO A 275 0.43 -7.48 15.85
C PRO A 275 -0.44 -8.69 16.21
N GLU A 276 0.20 -9.83 16.50
CA GLU A 276 -0.44 -11.10 16.86
C GLU A 276 -1.41 -11.01 18.06
N SER A 277 -1.25 -10.00 18.93
CA SER A 277 -2.00 -9.85 20.18
C SER A 277 -2.88 -8.60 20.21
N ASP A 278 -3.77 -8.43 19.23
CA ASP A 278 -4.74 -7.33 19.21
C ASP A 278 -6.15 -7.81 19.60
N SER A 279 -6.63 -7.36 20.77
CA SER A 279 -7.95 -7.71 21.31
C SER A 279 -9.11 -6.95 20.66
N VAL A 280 -8.82 -5.91 19.87
CA VAL A 280 -9.86 -5.09 19.22
C VAL A 280 -10.36 -5.81 17.99
N MET A 281 -9.45 -6.36 17.18
CA MET A 281 -9.85 -7.09 15.98
C MET A 281 -10.49 -8.45 16.25
N GLU A 282 -10.16 -9.07 17.39
CA GLU A 282 -10.74 -10.35 17.82
C GLU A 282 -12.28 -10.31 17.79
N LYS A 283 -12.90 -9.20 18.18
CA LYS A 283 -14.37 -9.07 18.16
C LYS A 283 -14.94 -9.10 16.75
N TYR A 284 -14.35 -8.40 15.78
CA TYR A 284 -14.87 -8.37 14.39
C TYR A 284 -14.86 -9.75 13.76
N TYR A 285 -13.73 -10.45 13.91
CA TYR A 285 -13.54 -11.76 13.32
C TYR A 285 -14.25 -12.85 14.10
N ALA A 286 -14.42 -12.72 15.42
CA ALA A 286 -15.23 -13.62 16.22
C ALA A 286 -16.73 -13.49 15.89
N ASP A 287 -17.28 -12.27 15.81
CA ASP A 287 -18.70 -12.04 15.48
C ASP A 287 -19.04 -12.45 14.04
N GLY A 288 -18.07 -12.28 13.13
CA GLY A 288 -18.15 -12.81 11.77
C GLY A 288 -17.81 -14.30 11.65
N GLU A 289 -17.20 -14.93 12.66
CA GLU A 289 -16.59 -16.26 12.54
C GLU A 289 -15.68 -16.41 11.30
N VAL A 290 -14.96 -15.34 10.94
CA VAL A 290 -14.03 -15.31 9.82
C VAL A 290 -12.63 -15.66 10.34
N PRO A 291 -11.99 -16.72 9.82
CA PRO A 291 -10.66 -17.12 10.28
C PRO A 291 -9.62 -16.07 9.92
N TYR A 292 -8.69 -15.86 10.84
CA TYR A 292 -7.54 -14.98 10.66
C TYR A 292 -6.32 -15.57 11.38
N THR A 293 -5.14 -15.10 10.99
CA THR A 293 -3.90 -15.43 11.70
C THR A 293 -3.23 -14.17 12.22
N GLY A 294 -2.99 -14.11 13.52
CA GLY A 294 -2.10 -13.11 14.10
C GLY A 294 -0.65 -13.35 13.67
N LEU A 295 0.04 -12.31 13.23
CA LEU A 295 1.45 -12.37 12.86
C LEU A 295 2.29 -11.49 13.78
N SER A 296 3.41 -12.03 14.23
CA SER A 296 4.47 -11.29 14.92
C SER A 296 5.44 -10.64 13.94
N ASP A 297 6.26 -9.70 14.44
CA ASP A 297 7.35 -9.09 13.67
C ASP A 297 8.25 -10.15 13.01
N ASN A 298 8.65 -11.19 13.75
CA ASN A 298 9.53 -12.25 13.25
C ASN A 298 8.89 -13.05 12.11
N GLN A 299 7.60 -13.38 12.21
CA GLN A 299 6.88 -14.11 11.16
C GLN A 299 6.79 -13.28 9.88
N ILE A 300 6.50 -11.97 10.00
CA ILE A 300 6.49 -11.05 8.86
C ILE A 300 7.86 -10.96 8.21
N GLN A 301 8.92 -10.77 9.01
CA GLN A 301 10.30 -10.67 8.52
C GLN A 301 10.79 -11.95 7.83
N ASN A 302 10.29 -13.11 8.24
CA ASN A 302 10.58 -14.40 7.63
C ASN A 302 9.73 -14.70 6.36
N GLY A 303 8.91 -13.75 5.90
CA GLY A 303 8.17 -13.87 4.64
C GLY A 303 6.81 -14.55 4.75
N ASN A 304 6.28 -14.78 5.96
CA ASN A 304 4.99 -15.47 6.15
C ASN A 304 3.80 -14.71 5.52
N LEU A 305 3.93 -13.39 5.30
CA LEU A 305 2.90 -12.59 4.63
C LEU A 305 2.53 -13.11 3.23
N THR A 306 3.43 -13.81 2.55
CA THR A 306 3.15 -14.40 1.22
C THR A 306 2.03 -15.46 1.23
N ASN A 307 1.72 -16.02 2.41
CA ASN A 307 0.63 -16.97 2.61
C ASN A 307 -0.73 -16.28 2.77
N TYR A 308 -0.75 -14.96 2.91
CA TYR A 308 -1.95 -14.15 3.15
C TYR A 308 -2.15 -13.15 2.02
N ASP A 309 -3.38 -12.68 1.90
CA ASP A 309 -3.79 -11.77 0.86
C ASP A 309 -4.09 -10.38 1.43
N ILE A 310 -4.52 -10.34 2.70
CA ILE A 310 -4.84 -9.12 3.42
C ILE A 310 -4.05 -9.08 4.74
N LEU A 311 -3.46 -7.94 5.06
CA LEU A 311 -2.87 -7.65 6.37
C LEU A 311 -3.62 -6.47 6.99
N THR A 312 -4.21 -6.68 8.16
CA THR A 312 -4.85 -5.61 8.94
C THR A 312 -3.97 -5.17 10.10
N ILE A 313 -3.81 -3.84 10.26
CA ILE A 313 -3.06 -3.20 11.34
C ILE A 313 -4.00 -2.25 12.08
N PRO A 314 -4.60 -2.67 13.19
CA PRO A 314 -5.71 -1.95 13.81
C PRO A 314 -5.30 -0.80 14.73
N HIS A 315 -4.30 -0.98 15.58
CA HIS A 315 -3.95 -0.02 16.64
C HIS A 315 -2.45 0.17 16.85
N GLU A 316 -1.64 -0.29 15.91
CA GLU A 316 -0.19 -0.29 16.09
C GLU A 316 0.45 1.01 15.63
N ASP A 317 1.37 1.54 16.46
CA ASP A 317 2.28 2.60 16.02
C ASP A 317 3.38 1.97 15.16
N MET A 318 3.43 2.34 13.89
CA MET A 318 4.37 1.75 12.95
C MET A 318 5.70 2.49 12.90
N ASP A 319 5.80 3.71 13.43
CA ASP A 319 7.02 4.52 13.33
C ASP A 319 7.97 4.39 14.53
N THR A 320 7.48 3.77 15.61
CA THR A 320 8.25 3.36 16.78
C THR A 320 7.83 1.95 17.26
N PRO A 321 8.75 1.12 17.78
CA PRO A 321 10.21 1.28 17.92
C PRO A 321 11.00 0.96 16.63
N SER A 322 12.29 1.35 16.61
CA SER A 322 13.22 1.08 15.49
C SER A 322 13.41 -0.41 15.17
N SER A 323 13.11 -1.31 16.11
CA SER A 323 13.12 -2.76 15.88
C SER A 323 12.15 -3.20 14.78
N ARG A 324 11.14 -2.39 14.44
CA ARG A 324 10.17 -2.69 13.37
C ARG A 324 10.65 -2.36 11.97
N LYS A 325 11.87 -1.82 11.81
CA LYS A 325 12.45 -1.46 10.50
C LYS A 325 12.29 -2.59 9.46
N ASN A 326 12.68 -3.81 9.83
CA ASN A 326 12.63 -4.95 8.90
C ASN A 326 11.20 -5.41 8.63
N THR A 327 10.30 -5.33 9.61
CA THR A 327 8.87 -5.61 9.45
C THR A 327 8.24 -4.66 8.43
N ILE A 328 8.49 -3.36 8.56
CA ILE A 328 7.95 -2.32 7.67
C ILE A 328 8.45 -2.51 6.23
N ILE A 329 9.74 -2.83 6.08
CA ILE A 329 10.34 -3.18 4.80
C ILE A 329 9.65 -4.42 4.18
N ALA A 330 9.36 -5.44 4.97
CA ALA A 330 8.71 -6.65 4.50
C ALA A 330 7.24 -6.39 4.10
N ILE A 331 6.52 -5.56 4.86
CA ILE A 331 5.15 -5.14 4.54
C ILE A 331 5.15 -4.35 3.23
N GLU A 332 6.01 -3.35 3.07
CA GLU A 332 6.11 -2.56 1.82
C GLU A 332 6.37 -3.45 0.60
N ALA A 333 7.34 -4.35 0.71
CA ALA A 333 7.65 -5.29 -0.36
C ALA A 333 6.49 -6.24 -0.67
N TRP A 334 5.76 -6.70 0.35
CA TRP A 334 4.59 -7.56 0.17
C TRP A 334 3.42 -6.84 -0.52
N VAL A 335 3.10 -5.60 -0.11
CA VAL A 335 2.10 -4.78 -0.80
C VAL A 335 2.52 -4.52 -2.24
N ALA A 336 3.78 -4.17 -2.48
CA ALA A 336 4.29 -3.95 -3.84
C ALA A 336 4.10 -5.17 -4.77
N ASN A 337 4.03 -6.38 -4.20
CA ASN A 337 3.82 -7.64 -4.91
C ASN A 337 2.34 -8.09 -4.95
N GLY A 338 1.39 -7.24 -4.57
CA GLY A 338 -0.05 -7.53 -4.65
C GLY A 338 -0.76 -7.68 -3.32
N GLY A 339 -0.08 -7.51 -2.17
CA GLY A 339 -0.73 -7.53 -0.88
C GLY A 339 -1.73 -6.39 -0.68
N VAL A 340 -2.79 -6.64 0.11
CA VAL A 340 -3.75 -5.61 0.54
C VAL A 340 -3.49 -5.21 1.99
N LEU A 341 -3.04 -3.98 2.20
CA LEU A 341 -2.77 -3.44 3.53
C LEU A 341 -3.93 -2.58 4.03
N HIS A 342 -4.57 -3.01 5.11
CA HIS A 342 -5.61 -2.27 5.80
C HIS A 342 -5.10 -1.71 7.13
N VAL A 343 -5.08 -0.39 7.30
CA VAL A 343 -4.51 0.26 8.49
C VAL A 343 -5.57 1.09 9.20
N GLN A 344 -5.60 1.04 10.52
CA GLN A 344 -6.56 1.77 11.35
C GLN A 344 -5.86 2.52 12.51
N CYS A 345 -6.62 3.43 13.13
CA CYS A 345 -6.27 4.17 14.34
C CYS A 345 -4.83 4.73 14.38
N ALA A 346 -3.96 4.23 15.26
CA ALA A 346 -2.60 4.77 15.43
C ALA A 346 -1.73 4.50 14.19
N GLY A 347 -2.01 3.40 13.48
CA GLY A 347 -1.31 3.04 12.27
C GLY A 347 -1.53 4.06 11.15
N THR A 348 -2.72 4.64 11.01
CA THR A 348 -3.01 5.58 9.90
C THR A 348 -2.14 6.83 9.96
N HIS A 349 -1.71 7.24 11.16
CA HIS A 349 -0.86 8.42 11.35
C HIS A 349 0.64 8.14 11.25
N THR A 350 1.03 6.87 11.38
CA THR A 350 2.43 6.49 11.60
C THR A 350 2.97 5.65 10.45
N MET A 351 2.11 4.93 9.72
CA MET A 351 2.51 4.03 8.64
C MET A 351 3.28 4.72 7.52
N ASP A 352 2.78 5.85 6.99
CA ASP A 352 3.46 6.56 5.89
C ASP A 352 4.87 7.02 6.29
N ASN A 353 4.97 7.62 7.48
CA ASN A 353 6.24 8.04 8.04
C ASN A 353 7.18 6.85 8.30
N ALA A 354 6.64 5.73 8.77
CA ALA A 354 7.39 4.50 8.99
C ALA A 354 7.99 3.97 7.68
N VAL A 355 7.17 3.91 6.63
CA VAL A 355 7.58 3.48 5.28
C VAL A 355 8.65 4.42 4.73
N GLU A 356 8.48 5.74 4.82
CA GLU A 356 9.50 6.70 4.38
C GLU A 356 10.82 6.54 5.11
N LYS A 357 10.75 6.44 6.44
CA LYS A 357 11.94 6.36 7.29
C LYS A 357 12.74 5.09 7.04
N TRP A 358 12.07 3.97 6.79
CA TRP A 358 12.70 2.65 6.80
C TRP A 358 12.78 1.97 5.43
N ALA A 359 11.78 2.18 4.57
CA ALA A 359 11.71 1.65 3.21
C ALA A 359 11.93 2.73 2.14
N GLY A 360 11.85 4.03 2.46
CA GLY A 360 11.93 5.15 1.51
C GLY A 360 13.28 5.32 0.78
N SER A 361 14.34 4.65 1.22
CA SER A 361 15.60 4.58 0.46
C SER A 361 15.53 3.62 -0.74
N ARG A 362 14.57 2.68 -0.73
CA ARG A 362 14.35 1.70 -1.81
C ARG A 362 13.43 2.24 -2.90
N LYS A 363 12.62 3.24 -2.55
CA LYS A 363 11.81 4.09 -3.43
C LYS A 363 11.68 5.48 -2.80
N PRO A 364 12.20 6.56 -3.39
CA PRO A 364 11.98 7.92 -2.91
C PRO A 364 10.50 8.24 -3.06
N TRP A 365 9.76 7.88 -2.03
CA TRP A 365 8.31 7.94 -1.98
C TRP A 365 7.93 8.47 -0.60
N TYR A 366 6.86 9.24 -0.57
CA TYR A 366 6.44 10.04 0.57
C TYR A 366 5.31 9.36 1.36
N GLY A 367 5.45 8.04 1.58
CA GLY A 367 4.51 7.18 2.33
C GLY A 367 3.58 6.40 1.40
N PHE A 368 2.63 5.59 1.91
CA PHE A 368 1.73 4.84 1.04
C PHE A 368 0.71 5.71 0.29
N ILE A 369 0.22 6.75 0.97
CA ILE A 369 -0.87 7.61 0.51
C ILE A 369 -0.46 9.09 0.55
N GLY A 370 0.44 9.47 1.45
CA GLY A 370 0.79 10.84 1.78
C GLY A 370 0.00 11.39 2.96
N ILE A 371 -0.31 10.57 3.97
CA ILE A 371 -0.95 11.03 5.21
C ILE A 371 0.02 11.88 6.02
N ASN A 372 -0.49 12.98 6.56
CA ASN A 372 0.23 13.81 7.50
C ASN A 372 0.20 13.18 8.90
N ARG A 373 1.37 12.99 9.52
CA ARG A 373 1.43 12.64 10.95
C ARG A 373 0.93 13.84 11.74
N SER A 374 -0.09 13.63 12.57
CA SER A 374 -0.45 14.63 13.58
C SER A 374 0.72 14.72 14.58
N VAL A 375 1.55 15.75 14.42
CA VAL A 375 2.85 15.88 15.11
C VAL A 375 2.72 16.17 16.60
N ASN A 376 1.50 16.46 17.09
CA ASN A 376 1.25 16.75 18.50
C ASN A 376 0.12 15.87 19.03
N ALA A 377 0.43 15.04 20.04
CA ALA A 377 -0.58 14.28 20.78
C ALA A 377 -1.66 15.18 21.41
N SER A 378 -1.36 16.46 21.65
CA SER A 378 -2.26 17.52 22.14
C SER A 378 -3.07 18.21 21.04
N ASN A 379 -2.66 18.11 19.77
CA ASN A 379 -3.43 18.55 18.58
C ASN A 379 -3.94 17.34 17.77
N LYS A 380 -4.07 16.16 18.41
CA LYS A 380 -4.89 15.12 17.82
C LYS A 380 -6.24 15.75 17.55
N ILE A 381 -6.60 15.77 16.28
CA ILE A 381 -7.91 16.22 15.84
C ILE A 381 -8.91 15.29 16.50
N HIS A 382 -9.47 15.81 17.57
CA HIS A 382 -10.35 15.10 18.44
C HIS A 382 -11.72 15.64 18.13
N LEU A 383 -12.34 15.02 17.12
CA LEU A 383 -13.70 15.37 16.73
C LEU A 383 -14.62 15.08 17.91
N LYS A 384 -15.04 16.15 18.61
CA LYS A 384 -15.95 16.08 19.77
C LYS A 384 -17.38 15.99 19.25
N ASN A 385 -18.12 14.99 19.74
CA ASN A 385 -19.55 14.72 19.54
C ASN A 385 -20.01 14.53 18.07
N MET A 386 -20.71 13.42 17.83
CA MET A 386 -21.56 13.17 16.64
C MET A 386 -20.86 13.28 15.28
N THR A 387 -19.69 12.63 15.15
CA THR A 387 -19.01 12.51 13.86
C THR A 387 -19.34 11.19 13.16
N TYR A 388 -20.03 11.30 12.04
CA TYR A 388 -20.35 10.23 11.12
C TYR A 388 -19.26 10.10 10.05
N ILE A 389 -19.13 8.92 9.47
CA ILE A 389 -18.38 8.75 8.22
C ILE A 389 -19.39 8.88 7.08
N LYS A 390 -19.33 9.97 6.33
CA LYS A 390 -20.07 10.08 5.07
C LYS A 390 -19.18 9.54 3.97
N LEU A 391 -19.60 8.42 3.39
CA LEU A 391 -18.99 7.91 2.17
C LEU A 391 -19.38 8.81 0.99
N ILE A 392 -18.48 8.95 0.01
CA ILE A 392 -18.64 9.89 -1.10
C ILE A 392 -19.60 9.34 -2.16
N ASP A 393 -20.78 9.94 -2.27
CA ASP A 393 -21.79 9.67 -3.31
C ASP A 393 -21.79 10.76 -4.43
N ASN A 394 -22.62 10.58 -5.47
CA ASN A 394 -22.71 11.55 -6.58
C ASN A 394 -23.17 12.93 -6.13
N VAL A 395 -24.12 13.00 -5.18
CA VAL A 395 -24.62 14.28 -4.65
C VAL A 395 -23.52 15.02 -3.89
N THR A 396 -22.74 14.28 -3.10
CA THR A 396 -21.59 14.75 -2.33
C THR A 396 -20.50 15.22 -3.29
N ARG A 397 -20.22 14.46 -4.36
CA ARG A 397 -19.24 14.80 -5.40
C ARG A 397 -19.58 16.11 -6.15
N PHE A 398 -20.86 16.38 -6.44
CA PHE A 398 -21.27 17.46 -7.35
C PHE A 398 -21.94 18.68 -6.67
N ASN A 399 -22.57 18.54 -5.50
CA ASN A 399 -23.42 19.58 -4.90
C ASN A 399 -22.75 20.39 -3.79
N THR A 400 -21.51 20.07 -3.47
CA THR A 400 -20.74 20.86 -2.52
C THR A 400 -19.55 21.41 -3.27
N SER A 401 -19.20 22.64 -2.96
CA SER A 401 -17.92 23.23 -3.25
C SER A 401 -16.80 22.49 -2.49
N TYR A 402 -16.70 21.14 -2.61
CA TYR A 402 -15.43 20.41 -2.42
C TYR A 402 -14.52 20.77 -3.58
N SER A 403 -14.28 22.05 -3.75
CA SER A 403 -12.91 22.37 -3.98
C SER A 403 -12.17 21.89 -2.73
N PHE A 404 -11.34 20.87 -2.86
CA PHE A 404 -10.09 20.80 -2.10
C PHE A 404 -9.22 22.03 -2.49
N ASN A 405 -9.82 23.24 -2.59
CA ASN A 405 -9.17 24.52 -2.83
C ASN A 405 -8.45 24.83 -1.53
N MET A 406 -7.27 24.25 -1.45
CA MET A 406 -5.99 24.94 -1.47
C MET A 406 -5.08 24.11 -0.57
N SER A 407 -4.43 23.11 -1.19
CA SER A 407 -3.60 22.06 -0.56
C SER A 407 -4.41 21.02 0.24
N PRO A 408 -4.41 19.73 -0.15
CA PRO A 408 -3.39 19.03 -0.94
C PRO A 408 -3.54 19.36 -2.43
N PRO A 409 -2.46 19.52 -3.20
CA PRO A 409 -2.54 20.15 -4.49
C PRO A 409 -3.06 19.15 -5.54
N VAL A 410 -3.88 19.71 -6.43
CA VAL A 410 -4.49 19.10 -7.63
C VAL A 410 -5.69 18.19 -7.37
N SER A 411 -6.59 18.15 -8.36
CA SER A 411 -7.72 17.24 -8.38
C SER A 411 -7.19 15.83 -8.22
N LEU A 412 -7.40 15.22 -7.06
CA LEU A 412 -7.26 13.79 -6.90
C LEU A 412 -8.11 13.17 -8.02
N ALA A 413 -7.46 12.46 -8.95
CA ALA A 413 -8.18 11.64 -9.91
C ALA A 413 -9.04 10.60 -9.16
N GLY A 414 -8.64 10.24 -7.93
CA GLY A 414 -9.36 9.40 -6.99
C GLY A 414 -10.23 10.18 -6.00
N LEU A 415 -11.23 10.89 -6.51
CA LEU A 415 -12.50 10.83 -5.78
C LEU A 415 -13.18 9.57 -6.22
N ALA A 416 -13.62 8.75 -5.27
CA ALA A 416 -14.25 7.49 -5.60
C ALA A 416 -15.39 7.79 -6.54
N ASP A 417 -15.35 7.20 -7.73
CA ASP A 417 -16.54 7.21 -8.56
C ASP A 417 -17.56 6.39 -7.77
N PRO A 418 -18.63 7.03 -7.26
CA PRO A 418 -19.68 6.32 -6.56
C PRO A 418 -20.25 5.20 -7.43
N GLY A 419 -20.11 5.35 -8.77
CA GLY A 419 -20.22 4.39 -9.88
C GLY A 419 -19.52 3.06 -9.76
N THR A 420 -18.36 3.04 -9.10
CA THR A 420 -17.42 1.96 -9.30
C THR A 420 -17.80 0.72 -8.49
N PRO A 421 -17.63 -0.47 -9.08
CA PRO A 421 -17.87 -1.74 -8.41
C PRO A 421 -17.01 -1.99 -7.16
N TYR A 422 -15.95 -1.20 -7.02
CA TYR A 422 -15.00 -1.25 -5.91
C TYR A 422 -15.31 -0.20 -4.84
N ASN A 423 -16.38 0.58 -4.98
CA ASN A 423 -16.78 1.57 -4.00
C ASN A 423 -17.54 0.90 -2.82
N PRO A 424 -17.10 1.06 -1.57
CA PRO A 424 -17.83 0.56 -0.41
C PRO A 424 -19.31 0.99 -0.36
N LEU A 425 -19.67 2.15 -0.93
CA LEU A 425 -21.07 2.57 -1.05
C LEU A 425 -21.92 1.70 -1.96
N THR A 426 -21.37 1.18 -3.06
CA THR A 426 -22.11 0.27 -3.96
C THR A 426 -22.44 -1.06 -3.27
N GLN A 427 -21.78 -1.34 -2.15
CA GLN A 427 -21.95 -2.54 -1.34
C GLN A 427 -22.67 -2.26 -0.02
N SER A 428 -23.07 -1.00 0.25
CA SER A 428 -23.63 -0.62 1.54
C SER A 428 -25.17 -0.60 1.53
N HIS A 429 -25.80 -1.15 2.57
CA HIS A 429 -27.26 -1.06 2.77
C HIS A 429 -27.77 0.38 2.94
N ASN A 430 -26.91 1.31 3.34
CA ASN A 430 -27.34 2.61 3.79
C ASN A 430 -27.43 3.58 2.62
N LYS A 431 -28.67 3.90 2.21
CA LYS A 431 -28.98 4.85 1.14
C LYS A 431 -28.47 6.27 1.40
N SER A 432 -28.26 6.64 2.67
CA SER A 432 -27.68 7.93 3.06
C SER A 432 -26.16 7.95 3.00
N GLY A 433 -25.49 6.80 2.91
CA GLY A 433 -24.03 6.70 2.94
C GLY A 433 -23.37 7.18 4.23
N MET A 434 -24.14 7.41 5.30
CA MET A 434 -23.64 7.90 6.58
C MET A 434 -23.50 6.77 7.61
N LEU A 435 -22.29 6.52 8.08
CA LEU A 435 -22.01 5.45 9.03
C LEU A 435 -21.81 6.00 10.43
N GLY A 436 -22.76 5.61 11.28
CA GLY A 436 -22.74 5.62 12.74
C GLY A 436 -22.57 6.96 13.45
N ASN A 437 -23.26 7.10 14.58
CA ASN A 437 -22.90 8.08 15.60
C ASN A 437 -21.91 7.43 16.57
N MET A 438 -20.81 8.10 16.91
CA MET A 438 -19.98 7.65 18.02
C MET A 438 -20.72 7.92 19.34
N THR A 439 -21.34 6.89 19.89
CA THR A 439 -22.17 6.98 21.10
C THR A 439 -21.37 7.13 22.38
N ARG A 440 -20.03 7.00 22.33
CA ARG A 440 -19.13 7.18 23.48
C ARG A 440 -18.22 8.38 23.29
N GLN A 441 -17.94 9.10 24.38
CA GLN A 441 -17.14 10.32 24.50
C GLN A 441 -15.66 10.20 24.06
N SER A 442 -15.29 9.20 23.25
CA SER A 442 -13.96 9.07 22.70
C SER A 442 -13.83 9.93 21.45
N THR A 443 -12.76 10.70 21.42
CA THR A 443 -12.34 11.49 20.30
C THR A 443 -11.89 10.61 19.14
N THR A 444 -12.41 10.81 17.92
CA THR A 444 -11.89 10.08 16.77
C THR A 444 -10.71 10.80 16.14
N PRO A 445 -9.57 10.12 16.01
CA PRO A 445 -8.51 10.60 15.13
C PRO A 445 -8.99 10.49 13.68
N ALA A 446 -9.28 11.63 13.06
CA ALA A 446 -9.32 11.77 11.61
C ALA A 446 -7.93 12.14 11.09
N PHE A 447 -7.70 12.02 9.79
CA PHE A 447 -6.42 12.36 9.19
C PHE A 447 -6.56 13.33 8.03
N SER A 448 -5.44 13.96 7.68
CA SER A 448 -5.30 14.90 6.57
C SER A 448 -4.15 14.45 5.68
N LEU A 449 -4.22 14.81 4.40
CA LEU A 449 -3.12 14.62 3.47
C LEU A 449 -2.02 15.66 3.71
N ARG A 450 -0.81 15.35 3.25
CA ARG A 450 0.31 16.29 3.23
C ARG A 450 -0.01 17.45 2.28
N ARG A 451 0.49 18.64 2.64
CA ARG A 451 0.22 19.87 1.87
C ARG A 451 0.94 19.92 0.52
N ASN A 452 2.08 19.24 0.38
CA ASN A 452 2.82 19.20 -0.86
C ASN A 452 2.37 18.00 -1.70
N GLU A 453 1.92 18.26 -2.92
CA GLU A 453 1.37 17.26 -3.86
C GLU A 453 2.35 16.17 -4.20
N SER A 454 3.62 16.56 -4.38
CA SER A 454 4.66 15.60 -4.67
C SER A 454 4.77 14.55 -3.56
N GLN A 455 4.22 14.85 -2.37
CA GLN A 455 4.19 13.97 -1.21
C GLN A 455 2.90 13.18 -1.01
N VAL A 456 1.96 13.25 -1.95
CA VAL A 456 0.68 12.55 -1.92
C VAL A 456 0.60 11.61 -3.12
N ASN A 457 0.07 10.40 -2.92
CA ASN A 457 -0.17 9.47 -4.01
C ASN A 457 -1.28 10.05 -4.92
N PRO A 458 -0.99 10.40 -6.19
CA PRO A 458 -1.98 11.04 -7.06
C PRO A 458 -3.13 10.09 -7.44
N ALA A 459 -2.93 8.78 -7.28
CA ALA A 459 -3.96 7.76 -7.48
C ALA A 459 -4.75 7.45 -6.18
N ALA A 460 -4.54 8.20 -5.10
CA ALA A 460 -5.29 8.04 -3.87
C ALA A 460 -6.77 8.33 -4.11
N ASN A 461 -7.59 7.41 -3.61
CA ASN A 461 -9.03 7.38 -3.74
C ASN A 461 -9.68 7.72 -2.39
N ILE A 462 -10.21 8.93 -2.24
CA ILE A 462 -10.96 9.31 -1.04
C ILE A 462 -12.33 8.65 -1.14
N LEU A 463 -12.66 7.85 -0.12
CA LEU A 463 -13.90 7.08 -0.03
C LEU A 463 -14.86 7.64 1.01
N GLY A 464 -14.35 8.28 2.06
CA GLY A 464 -15.18 8.83 3.12
C GLY A 464 -14.55 9.97 3.91
N ILE A 465 -15.41 10.86 4.38
CA ILE A 465 -15.07 12.05 5.14
C ILE A 465 -15.83 12.11 6.46
N ALA A 466 -15.33 12.91 7.40
CA ALA A 466 -16.01 13.18 8.65
C ALA A 466 -17.15 14.18 8.41
N THR A 467 -18.35 13.85 8.91
CA THR A 467 -19.51 14.75 8.87
C THR A 467 -20.21 14.82 10.22
N ASN A 468 -21.02 15.86 10.42
CA ASN A 468 -22.00 15.90 11.51
C ASN A 468 -23.24 15.04 11.17
N ALA A 469 -24.24 15.04 12.07
CA ALA A 469 -25.50 14.31 11.88
C ALA A 469 -26.35 14.75 10.67
N THR A 470 -26.10 15.94 10.13
CA THR A 470 -26.80 16.44 8.93
C THR A 470 -26.04 16.11 7.64
N GLY A 471 -24.92 15.38 7.72
CA GLY A 471 -24.06 15.09 6.58
C GLY A 471 -23.16 16.25 6.15
N THR A 472 -23.09 17.32 6.94
CA THR A 472 -22.21 18.47 6.68
C THR A 472 -20.77 18.11 7.07
N PRO A 473 -19.78 18.35 6.20
CA PRO A 473 -18.39 18.04 6.47
C PRO A 473 -17.84 18.75 7.69
N VAL A 474 -17.00 18.05 8.44
CA VAL A 474 -16.23 18.65 9.51
C VAL A 474 -14.89 19.11 8.95
N TYR A 475 -14.63 20.41 9.11
CA TYR A 475 -13.36 21.04 8.78
C TYR A 475 -12.64 21.41 10.06
N ILE A 476 -11.31 21.34 10.03
CA ILE A 476 -10.48 21.83 11.12
C ILE A 476 -9.44 22.80 10.58
N ASP A 477 -9.22 23.83 11.37
CA ASP A 477 -8.12 24.74 11.20
C ASP A 477 -6.83 24.04 11.66
N ALA A 478 -6.00 23.66 10.70
CA ALA A 478 -4.76 22.94 10.98
C ALA A 478 -3.68 23.86 11.60
N ASP A 479 -3.90 25.19 11.64
CA ASP A 479 -2.91 26.13 12.14
C ASP A 479 -3.56 27.41 12.71
N ILE A 480 -3.67 27.48 14.04
CA ILE A 480 -4.25 28.62 14.79
C ILE A 480 -3.52 29.95 14.48
N THR A 481 -2.36 29.90 13.81
CA THR A 481 -1.54 31.07 13.47
C THR A 481 -1.79 31.65 12.08
N LEU A 482 -2.48 30.94 11.19
CA LEU A 482 -2.80 31.38 9.83
C LEU A 482 -4.27 31.07 9.50
N ASP A 483 -5.14 31.99 9.96
CA ASP A 483 -6.62 31.99 10.03
C ASP A 483 -7.36 31.87 8.67
N THR A 484 -6.83 31.16 7.68
CA THR A 484 -7.37 31.12 6.31
C THR A 484 -7.56 29.73 5.71
N PHE A 485 -7.16 28.64 6.38
CA PHE A 485 -7.21 27.29 5.78
C PHE A 485 -8.03 26.29 6.59
N LYS A 486 -9.04 25.69 5.94
CA LYS A 486 -9.94 24.69 6.52
C LYS A 486 -9.73 23.35 5.82
N ASP A 487 -9.11 22.39 6.51
CA ASP A 487 -8.86 21.06 5.96
C ASP A 487 -10.04 20.13 6.28
N ALA A 488 -10.65 19.59 5.23
CA ALA A 488 -11.66 18.54 5.36
C ALA A 488 -11.03 17.31 6.02
N GLN A 489 -11.71 16.77 7.03
CA GLN A 489 -11.19 15.64 7.78
C GLN A 489 -11.55 14.33 7.09
N LEU A 490 -10.51 13.59 6.68
CA LEU A 490 -10.67 12.33 5.97
C LEU A 490 -10.89 11.19 6.97
N MET A 491 -11.76 10.27 6.59
CA MET A 491 -12.12 9.12 7.41
C MET A 491 -11.78 7.80 6.74
N TYR A 492 -11.85 7.73 5.42
CA TYR A 492 -11.53 6.53 4.67
C TYR A 492 -10.91 6.90 3.32
N ILE A 493 -9.69 6.44 3.11
CA ILE A 493 -8.92 6.62 1.88
C ILE A 493 -8.26 5.31 1.51
N GLU A 494 -8.08 5.08 0.23
CA GLU A 494 -7.25 4.00 -0.28
C GLU A 494 -6.32 4.54 -1.35
N ALA A 495 -5.27 3.80 -1.71
CA ALA A 495 -4.48 4.09 -2.88
C ALA A 495 -3.85 2.79 -3.41
N PRO A 496 -3.76 2.60 -4.73
CA PRO A 496 -2.94 1.54 -5.28
C PRO A 496 -1.47 1.78 -4.93
N TYR A 497 -0.75 0.70 -4.70
CA TYR A 497 0.70 0.72 -4.56
C TYR A 497 1.37 -0.40 -5.33
N GLU A 498 2.02 -0.04 -6.45
CA GLU A 498 2.47 -1.00 -7.46
C GLU A 498 1.32 -1.96 -7.81
N ASN A 499 1.46 -3.23 -7.45
CA ASN A 499 0.49 -4.28 -7.70
C ASN A 499 -0.52 -4.48 -6.57
N GLY A 500 -0.31 -3.85 -5.41
CA GLY A 500 -1.15 -4.00 -4.24
C GLY A 500 -2.07 -2.81 -3.98
N LEU A 501 -2.73 -2.86 -2.82
CA LEU A 501 -3.67 -1.85 -2.37
C LEU A 501 -3.38 -1.48 -0.92
N VAL A 502 -3.48 -0.20 -0.61
CA VAL A 502 -3.38 0.30 0.75
C VAL A 502 -4.65 1.05 1.08
N SER A 503 -5.22 0.83 2.25
CA SER A 503 -6.42 1.51 2.69
C SER A 503 -6.34 1.88 4.16
N TYR A 504 -6.65 3.13 4.46
CA TYR A 504 -6.62 3.68 5.81
C TYR A 504 -8.02 4.05 6.25
N LEU A 505 -8.41 3.55 7.42
CA LEU A 505 -9.70 3.81 8.06
C LEU A 505 -9.48 4.50 9.40
N ALA A 506 -9.94 5.74 9.50
CA ALA A 506 -9.86 6.57 10.69
C ALA A 506 -10.80 6.08 11.80
N GLY A 507 -10.48 6.42 13.05
CA GLY A 507 -11.25 6.01 14.22
C GLY A 507 -10.50 5.05 15.13
N HIS A 508 -10.85 5.11 16.40
CA HIS A 508 -10.45 4.12 17.40
C HIS A 508 -11.55 3.08 17.47
N ASP A 509 -11.25 1.81 17.24
CA ASP A 509 -12.18 0.69 17.36
C ASP A 509 -13.51 0.91 16.61
N GLN A 510 -13.58 0.45 15.36
CA GLN A 510 -14.80 0.50 14.56
C GLN A 510 -16.00 -0.22 15.20
N THR A 511 -15.82 -1.06 16.25
CA THR A 511 -16.95 -1.66 17.01
C THR A 511 -17.73 -0.60 17.77
N MET A 512 -17.09 0.52 18.10
CA MET A 512 -17.74 1.63 18.79
C MET A 512 -18.58 2.51 17.85
N ARG A 513 -18.51 2.25 16.54
CA ARG A 513 -19.25 2.95 15.50
C ARG A 513 -20.34 2.06 14.98
N GLU A 514 -21.57 2.56 15.05
CA GLU A 514 -22.71 1.87 14.46
C GLU A 514 -22.48 1.62 12.95
N GLY A 515 -22.22 0.37 12.58
CA GLY A 515 -21.90 -0.03 11.21
C GLY A 515 -20.51 0.31 10.71
N GLY A 516 -19.55 0.69 11.58
CA GLY A 516 -18.15 0.90 11.19
C GLY A 516 -17.42 -0.42 10.89
N GLU A 517 -17.72 -1.47 11.64
CA GLU A 517 -17.16 -2.83 11.49
C GLU A 517 -17.32 -3.37 10.07
N ARG A 518 -18.42 -3.00 9.40
CA ARG A 518 -18.70 -3.45 8.05
C ARG A 518 -17.75 -2.89 7.01
N LEU A 519 -17.22 -1.68 7.21
CA LEU A 519 -16.26 -1.09 6.26
C LEU A 519 -15.01 -1.94 6.12
N ILE A 520 -14.64 -2.66 7.17
CA ILE A 520 -13.51 -3.59 7.16
C ILE A 520 -13.79 -4.71 6.15
N PHE A 521 -14.98 -5.31 6.23
CA PHE A 521 -15.38 -6.38 5.31
C PHE A 521 -15.69 -5.84 3.90
N ASP A 522 -16.45 -4.75 3.76
CA ASP A 522 -16.68 -4.08 2.47
C ASP A 522 -15.34 -3.82 1.76
N ASN A 523 -14.31 -3.41 2.50
CA ASN A 523 -12.95 -3.23 1.97
C ASN A 523 -12.32 -4.56 1.53
N PHE A 524 -12.38 -5.62 2.35
CA PHE A 524 -11.83 -6.93 1.96
C PHE A 524 -12.48 -7.47 0.68
N PHE A 525 -13.81 -7.38 0.62
CA PHE A 525 -14.59 -7.80 -0.52
C PHE A 525 -14.28 -6.91 -1.72
N ALA A 526 -14.35 -5.58 -1.61
CA ALA A 526 -13.99 -4.66 -2.70
C ALA A 526 -12.55 -4.86 -3.20
N ALA A 527 -11.58 -5.07 -2.30
CA ALA A 527 -10.19 -5.33 -2.64
C ALA A 527 -10.03 -6.65 -3.39
N SER A 528 -10.72 -7.71 -2.96
CA SER A 528 -10.74 -9.01 -3.66
C SER A 528 -11.39 -8.94 -5.05
N MET A 529 -12.30 -7.97 -5.24
CA MET A 529 -13.07 -7.78 -6.45
C MET A 529 -12.37 -6.87 -7.48
N ARG A 530 -11.31 -6.14 -7.05
CA ARG A 530 -10.68 -5.11 -7.86
C ARG A 530 -9.93 -5.68 -9.06
N ARG A 531 -10.39 -5.32 -10.26
CA ARG A 531 -9.63 -5.43 -11.51
C ARG A 531 -9.18 -4.03 -11.91
N SER A 532 -7.89 -3.78 -11.84
CA SER A 532 -7.29 -2.59 -12.43
C SER A 532 -6.32 -3.02 -13.51
N LEU A 533 -6.40 -2.42 -14.70
CA LEU A 533 -5.31 -2.51 -15.65
C LEU A 533 -4.20 -1.61 -15.11
N VAL A 534 -3.10 -2.19 -14.64
CA VAL A 534 -1.91 -1.41 -14.34
C VAL A 534 -1.01 -1.46 -15.56
N THR A 535 -0.97 -0.32 -16.22
CA THR A 535 0.03 -0.01 -17.23
C THR A 535 1.30 0.44 -16.50
N THR A 536 2.30 -0.44 -16.48
CA THR A 536 3.66 -0.07 -16.06
C THR A 536 4.47 0.29 -17.29
N ILE A 537 5.19 1.41 -17.28
CA ILE A 537 6.12 1.78 -18.35
C ILE A 537 7.54 1.63 -17.80
N ALA A 538 8.24 0.60 -18.26
CA ALA A 538 9.59 0.30 -17.81
C ALA A 538 10.64 0.75 -18.83
N ALA A 539 11.68 1.42 -18.34
CA ALA A 539 12.89 1.63 -19.12
C ALA A 539 13.63 0.30 -19.31
N LYS A 540 13.96 -0.04 -20.55
CA LYS A 540 14.72 -1.24 -20.96
C LYS A 540 15.74 -0.91 -22.04
N ASN A 541 16.69 -1.83 -22.26
CA ASN A 541 17.73 -1.72 -23.29
C ASN A 541 18.42 -0.35 -23.26
N ILE A 542 18.84 0.08 -22.06
CA ILE A 542 19.40 1.42 -21.85
C ILE A 542 20.84 1.38 -22.36
N ASN A 543 21.09 2.12 -23.43
CA ASN A 543 22.40 2.21 -24.05
C ASN A 543 23.18 3.37 -23.43
N VAL A 544 24.26 3.04 -22.71
CA VAL A 544 25.04 4.00 -21.93
C VAL A 544 26.47 4.03 -22.47
N THR A 545 26.99 5.23 -22.69
CA THR A 545 28.42 5.45 -22.95
C THR A 545 29.04 6.12 -21.73
N ILE A 546 30.15 5.55 -21.24
CA ILE A 546 31.02 6.19 -20.27
C ILE A 546 32.29 6.68 -20.96
N LYS A 547 32.77 7.86 -20.56
CA LYS A 547 34.09 8.37 -20.91
C LYS A 547 34.88 8.68 -19.66
N TYR A 548 36.17 8.37 -19.68
CA TYR A 548 37.11 8.65 -18.59
C TYR A 548 38.42 9.21 -19.15
N TYR A 549 38.97 10.22 -18.49
CA TYR A 549 40.26 10.82 -18.81
C TYR A 549 40.95 11.42 -17.59
N ASP A 550 42.14 10.95 -17.23
CA ASP A 550 42.94 11.44 -16.09
C ASP A 550 44.25 12.13 -16.50
N GLY A 551 44.37 12.50 -17.78
CA GLY A 551 45.62 13.03 -18.35
C GLY A 551 46.58 11.96 -18.89
N LYS A 552 46.43 10.69 -18.48
CA LYS A 552 47.27 9.57 -18.91
C LYS A 552 46.50 8.56 -19.76
N VAL A 553 45.31 8.19 -19.33
CA VAL A 553 44.44 7.20 -19.96
C VAL A 553 43.21 7.89 -20.53
N ARG A 554 42.87 7.58 -21.78
CA ARG A 554 41.57 7.91 -22.39
C ARG A 554 40.80 6.63 -22.60
N TYR A 555 39.62 6.56 -22.00
CA TYR A 555 38.75 5.40 -22.11
C TYR A 555 37.34 5.82 -22.54
N THR A 556 36.75 5.04 -23.43
CA THR A 556 35.35 5.19 -23.85
C THR A 556 34.78 3.80 -24.04
N ASP A 557 33.63 3.56 -23.43
CA ASP A 557 32.95 2.27 -23.48
C ASP A 557 31.45 2.48 -23.56
N THR A 558 30.81 1.66 -24.39
CA THR A 558 29.37 1.72 -24.63
C THR A 558 28.79 0.35 -24.37
N PHE A 559 27.82 0.28 -23.46
CA PHE A 559 27.20 -0.97 -23.03
C PHE A 559 25.69 -0.82 -22.88
N ILE A 560 24.99 -1.95 -22.98
CA ILE A 560 23.55 -2.02 -22.86
C ILE A 560 23.21 -2.60 -21.49
N ILE A 561 22.31 -1.92 -20.78
CA ILE A 561 21.73 -2.40 -19.53
C ILE A 561 20.30 -2.85 -19.80
N ASN A 562 20.03 -4.11 -19.48
CA ASN A 562 18.69 -4.68 -19.49
C ASN A 562 18.15 -4.63 -18.05
N SER A 563 17.33 -3.62 -17.77
CA SER A 563 16.61 -3.46 -16.50
C SER A 563 15.27 -4.19 -16.45
#